data_AF-A0A6J7LRN7-F1
#
_entry.id   AF-A0A6J7LRN7-F1
#
_cell.length_a   1.000
_cell.length_b   1.000
_cell.length_c   1.000
_cell.angle_alpha   90.00
_cell.angle_beta   90.00
_cell.angle_gamma   90.00
#
_symmetry.space_group_name_H-M   'P 1'
#
loop_
_entity.id
_entity.type
_entity.pdbx_description
1 polymer ?
#
loop_
_entity_poly.entity_id
_entity_poly.type
_entity_poly.pdbx_seq_one_letter_code
_entity_poly.pdbx_strand_id
1 'polypeptide(L)'
;MSNKVFGGVTLKWAGVLALTGMLLAACATGSSGGDVQGPVPAADTNAGTTTSGTGGELIAIESDNIAAAGYDLASRTMLVEFEDGSLYEYEPVPVSVWIDFVAAQPHPWSRVGNPVLVEGRVPYRKLR
;
A
#
# COMPACT_ATOMS: atom_id res chain seq x y z
N MET A 1 37.40 -0.99 34.32
CA MET A 1 36.46 -0.49 35.34
C MET A 1 35.34 0.27 34.64
N SER A 2 34.11 -0.04 35.06
CA SER A 2 32.87 0.75 34.88
C SER A 2 32.09 0.60 33.57
N ASN A 3 31.23 -0.42 33.59
CA ASN A 3 29.94 -0.51 32.93
C ASN A 3 29.10 0.77 33.06
N LYS A 4 28.26 1.04 32.05
CA LYS A 4 26.90 1.55 32.28
C LYS A 4 25.90 0.77 31.44
N VAL A 5 24.77 0.54 32.08
CA VAL A 5 23.80 -0.55 31.92
C VAL A 5 22.46 0.09 31.57
N PHE A 6 21.80 -0.50 30.57
CA PHE A 6 20.35 -0.66 30.36
C PHE A 6 19.44 0.57 30.17
N GLY A 7 18.72 0.53 29.04
CA GLY A 7 17.39 1.08 28.88
C GLY A 7 16.51 0.05 28.16
N GLY A 8 16.16 -1.03 28.85
CA GLY A 8 15.19 -2.01 28.38
C GLY A 8 13.77 -1.47 28.58
N VAL A 9 13.03 -1.29 27.49
CA VAL A 9 11.59 -1.04 27.54
C VAL A 9 10.90 -2.40 27.57
N THR A 10 10.44 -2.80 28.76
CA THR A 10 9.63 -3.99 28.98
C THR A 10 8.15 -3.65 28.74
N LEU A 11 7.59 -4.16 27.64
CA LEU A 11 6.18 -4.01 27.34
C LEU A 11 5.38 -5.07 28.11
N LYS A 12 4.91 -4.70 29.31
CA LYS A 12 3.98 -5.49 30.13
C LYS A 12 2.59 -5.47 29.49
N TRP A 13 2.15 -6.59 28.93
CA TRP A 13 0.75 -6.83 28.59
C TRP A 13 0.04 -7.43 29.81
N ALA A 14 -0.71 -6.60 30.53
CA ALA A 14 -1.67 -7.05 31.53
C ALA A 14 -3.06 -7.03 30.89
N GLY A 15 -3.70 -8.20 30.86
CA GLY A 15 -5.02 -8.37 30.24
C GLY A 15 -6.17 -7.78 31.04
N VAL A 16 -7.33 -7.65 30.40
CA VAL A 16 -8.63 -7.65 31.06
C VAL A 16 -9.62 -8.44 30.21
N LEU A 17 -10.35 -9.26 30.94
CA LEU A 17 -11.38 -10.22 30.60
C LEU A 17 -12.71 -9.55 30.20
N ALA A 18 -13.55 -10.33 29.51
CA ALA A 18 -15.02 -10.27 29.47
C ALA A 18 -15.68 -9.28 28.49
N LEU A 19 -16.51 -9.79 27.57
CA LEU A 19 -17.92 -10.02 27.89
C LEU A 19 -18.59 -10.92 26.83
N THR A 20 -19.43 -11.81 27.32
CA THR A 20 -20.30 -12.76 26.65
C THR A 20 -21.48 -12.05 25.96
N GLY A 21 -21.86 -12.49 24.75
CA GLY A 21 -23.13 -12.17 24.10
C GLY A 21 -23.24 -12.97 22.79
N MET A 22 -23.91 -14.12 22.75
CA MET A 22 -25.36 -14.39 22.75
C MET A 22 -25.99 -14.33 21.34
N LEU A 23 -26.59 -15.48 20.99
CA LEU A 23 -27.61 -15.76 19.97
C LEU A 23 -27.17 -15.92 18.48
N LEU A 24 -27.07 -17.18 18.05
CA LEU A 24 -27.32 -17.58 16.66
C LEU A 24 -28.35 -18.71 16.63
N ALA A 25 -29.57 -18.37 16.23
CA ALA A 25 -30.51 -19.30 15.61
C ALA A 25 -31.60 -18.52 14.88
N ALA A 26 -31.60 -18.53 13.54
CA ALA A 26 -32.76 -18.93 12.72
C ALA A 26 -32.53 -18.57 11.24
N CYS A 27 -33.01 -19.49 10.41
CA CYS A 27 -32.99 -19.55 8.95
C CYS A 27 -33.72 -18.40 8.24
N ALA A 28 -33.33 -18.10 7.00
CA ALA A 28 -34.26 -17.83 5.90
C ALA A 28 -33.56 -17.91 4.54
N THR A 29 -33.98 -18.90 3.76
CA THR A 29 -33.88 -19.04 2.31
C THR A 29 -34.42 -17.81 1.58
N GLY A 30 -33.83 -17.42 0.45
CA GLY A 30 -34.44 -16.42 -0.44
C GLY A 30 -33.61 -16.06 -1.67
N SER A 31 -34.04 -16.57 -2.83
CA SER A 31 -33.42 -16.48 -4.15
C SER A 31 -33.68 -15.17 -4.91
N SER A 32 -32.74 -14.86 -5.81
CA SER A 32 -32.91 -14.41 -7.22
C SER A 32 -33.56 -13.07 -7.60
N GLY A 33 -32.81 -12.32 -8.43
CA GLY A 33 -33.28 -11.47 -9.54
C GLY A 33 -33.84 -10.10 -9.13
N GLY A 34 -33.57 -8.98 -9.80
CA GLY A 34 -32.92 -8.63 -11.06
C GLY A 34 -33.26 -7.14 -11.31
N ASP A 35 -32.31 -6.41 -11.92
CA ASP A 35 -32.49 -5.24 -12.80
C ASP A 35 -33.24 -4.00 -12.23
N VAL A 36 -32.91 -2.71 -12.42
CA VAL A 36 -32.19 -1.96 -13.45
C VAL A 36 -31.75 -0.65 -12.77
N GLN A 37 -30.46 -0.29 -12.81
CA GLN A 37 -30.00 1.03 -12.38
C GLN A 37 -29.73 1.90 -13.62
N GLY A 38 -30.53 2.96 -13.78
CA GLY A 38 -30.38 3.97 -14.82
C GLY A 38 -29.03 4.71 -14.72
N PRO A 39 -28.71 5.55 -15.72
CA PRO A 39 -27.35 5.99 -16.00
C PRO A 39 -26.82 6.88 -14.87
N VAL A 40 -26.00 6.30 -14.00
CA VAL A 40 -25.12 7.08 -13.13
C VAL A 40 -23.96 7.60 -14.00
N PRO A 41 -23.59 8.89 -13.87
CA PRO A 41 -22.43 9.42 -14.59
C PRO A 41 -21.21 8.59 -14.23
N ALA A 42 -20.44 8.21 -15.25
CA ALA A 42 -19.20 7.46 -15.14
C ALA A 42 -18.15 8.25 -14.34
N ALA A 43 -18.28 8.23 -13.01
CA ALA A 43 -17.12 8.15 -12.17
C ALA A 43 -16.72 6.67 -12.20
N ASP A 44 -15.87 6.32 -13.15
CA ASP A 44 -15.01 5.14 -13.07
C ASP A 44 -14.06 5.37 -11.88
N THR A 45 -14.65 5.36 -10.69
CA THR A 45 -13.92 5.32 -9.44
C THR A 45 -13.58 3.85 -9.27
N ASN A 46 -12.59 3.41 -10.04
CA ASN A 46 -11.67 2.34 -9.68
C ASN A 46 -10.96 2.71 -8.35
N ALA A 47 -11.71 2.99 -7.27
CA ALA A 47 -11.21 3.03 -5.89
C ALA A 47 -11.07 1.60 -5.36
N GLY A 48 -10.45 0.76 -6.17
CA GLY A 48 -10.09 -0.62 -5.89
C GLY A 48 -8.57 -0.81 -5.91
N THR A 49 -7.78 0.24 -5.66
CA THR A 49 -6.34 0.10 -5.40
C THR A 49 -6.15 -0.58 -4.05
N THR A 50 -6.25 -1.91 -4.10
CA THR A 50 -6.02 -2.83 -3.01
C THR A 50 -4.64 -2.56 -2.42
N THR A 51 -4.60 -2.18 -1.15
CA THR A 51 -3.43 -1.78 -0.34
C THR A 51 -2.29 -2.83 -0.28
N SER A 52 -2.37 -3.94 -1.01
CA SER A 52 -1.34 -4.98 -1.09
C SER A 52 -0.45 -4.94 -2.35
N GLY A 53 -0.75 -4.06 -3.31
CA GLY A 53 -0.03 -3.93 -4.58
C GLY A 53 -0.99 -3.78 -5.77
N THR A 54 -0.47 -3.33 -6.91
CA THR A 54 -1.22 -3.15 -8.16
C THR A 54 -0.98 -4.28 -9.17
N GLY A 55 -0.23 -5.32 -8.79
CA GLY A 55 0.19 -6.37 -9.73
C GLY A 55 1.13 -5.84 -10.81
N GLY A 56 1.85 -4.74 -10.54
CA GLY A 56 2.70 -4.04 -11.50
C GLY A 56 1.94 -3.09 -12.44
N GLU A 57 0.63 -2.94 -12.31
CA GLU A 57 -0.12 -1.92 -13.03
C GLU A 57 0.24 -0.52 -12.52
N LEU A 58 0.48 0.42 -13.43
CA LEU A 58 0.77 1.81 -13.07
C LEU A 58 -0.54 2.53 -12.73
N ILE A 59 -0.66 2.97 -11.48
CA ILE A 59 -1.77 3.81 -11.01
C ILE A 59 -1.29 5.25 -10.87
N ALA A 60 -2.18 6.20 -11.16
CA ALA A 60 -1.87 7.61 -10.97
C ALA A 60 -1.59 7.91 -9.48
N ILE A 61 -0.55 8.69 -9.22
CA ILE A 61 -0.15 9.12 -7.88
C ILE A 61 -0.21 10.64 -7.85
N GLU A 62 -0.82 11.23 -6.83
CA GLU A 62 -0.77 12.67 -6.67
C GLU A 62 0.63 13.08 -6.21
N SER A 63 1.40 13.72 -7.10
CA SER A 63 2.71 14.26 -6.77
C SER A 63 3.18 15.33 -7.74
N ASP A 64 4.12 16.16 -7.30
CA ASP A 64 4.79 17.16 -8.15
C ASP A 64 5.82 16.54 -9.12
N ASN A 65 6.27 15.31 -8.87
CA ASN A 65 7.34 14.68 -9.66
C ASN A 65 7.02 13.25 -10.13
N ILE A 66 6.00 12.61 -9.57
CA ILE A 66 5.61 11.23 -9.89
C ILE A 66 4.25 11.28 -10.57
N ALA A 67 4.17 10.77 -11.80
CA ALA A 67 2.94 10.67 -12.55
C ALA A 67 2.14 9.43 -12.14
N ALA A 68 2.84 8.30 -12.06
CA ALA A 68 2.24 7.03 -11.72
C ALA A 68 3.24 6.11 -11.02
N ALA A 69 2.73 5.16 -10.25
CA ALA A 69 3.54 4.11 -9.68
C ALA A 69 2.78 2.79 -9.65
N GLY A 70 3.51 1.69 -9.66
CA GLY A 70 2.94 0.35 -9.59
C GLY A 70 3.81 -0.55 -8.72
N TYR A 71 3.20 -1.56 -8.13
CA TYR A 71 3.92 -2.54 -7.32
C TYR A 71 3.39 -3.94 -7.58
N ASP A 72 4.29 -4.84 -7.94
CA ASP A 72 4.01 -6.26 -8.08
C ASP A 72 4.49 -7.03 -6.83
N LEU A 73 3.56 -7.64 -6.11
CA LEU A 73 3.86 -8.37 -4.88
C LEU A 73 4.61 -9.69 -5.14
N ALA A 74 4.39 -10.31 -6.31
CA ALA A 74 4.97 -11.60 -6.65
C ALA A 74 6.49 -11.50 -6.91
N SER A 75 6.90 -10.51 -7.70
CA SER A 75 8.30 -10.22 -8.01
C SER A 75 8.95 -9.22 -7.05
N ARG A 76 8.16 -8.53 -6.20
CA ARG A 76 8.63 -7.42 -5.35
C ARG A 76 9.24 -6.29 -6.18
N THR A 77 8.61 -6.02 -7.32
CA THR A 77 9.04 -5.00 -8.27
C THR A 77 8.20 -3.76 -8.08
N MET A 78 8.85 -2.62 -7.94
CA MET A 78 8.18 -1.33 -7.92
C MET A 78 8.50 -0.57 -9.20
N LEU A 79 7.47 -0.16 -9.91
CA LEU A 79 7.55 0.69 -11.08
C LEU A 79 7.22 2.12 -10.68
N VAL A 80 8.02 3.07 -11.14
CA VAL A 80 7.84 4.50 -10.84
C VAL A 80 7.98 5.29 -12.13
N GLU A 81 6.87 5.89 -12.57
CA GLU A 81 6.83 6.83 -13.69
C GLU A 81 6.90 8.27 -13.16
N PHE A 82 7.89 9.00 -13.64
CA PHE A 82 8.05 10.42 -13.33
C PHE A 82 7.24 11.28 -14.29
N GLU A 83 6.93 12.50 -13.89
CA GLU A 83 6.24 13.50 -14.73
C GLU A 83 6.96 13.80 -16.06
N ASP A 84 8.29 13.58 -16.14
CA ASP A 84 9.05 13.70 -17.39
C ASP A 84 8.84 12.52 -18.37
N GLY A 85 8.10 11.49 -17.95
CA GLY A 85 7.81 10.28 -18.71
C GLY A 85 8.87 9.18 -18.56
N SER A 86 9.96 9.43 -17.83
CA SER A 86 10.91 8.37 -17.48
C SER A 86 10.25 7.32 -16.58
N LEU A 87 10.40 6.05 -16.95
CA LEU A 87 9.89 4.92 -16.17
C LEU A 87 11.06 4.11 -15.62
N TYR A 88 11.07 3.93 -14.30
CA TYR A 88 12.07 3.15 -13.60
C TYR A 88 11.44 1.94 -12.92
N GLU A 89 12.19 0.86 -12.95
CA GLU A 89 11.90 -0.38 -12.25
C GLU A 89 12.89 -0.55 -11.12
N TYR A 90 12.39 -0.87 -9.92
CA TYR A 90 13.18 -1.12 -8.72
C TYR A 90 12.89 -2.53 -8.21
N GLU A 91 13.94 -3.32 -7.99
CA GLU A 91 13.83 -4.67 -7.46
C GLU A 91 15.10 -5.05 -6.66
N PRO A 92 14.97 -5.70 -5.49
CA PRO A 92 13.73 -6.05 -4.79
C PRO A 92 13.26 -4.93 -3.86
N VAL A 93 11.96 -4.67 -3.82
CA VAL A 93 11.33 -3.65 -2.95
C VAL A 93 10.34 -4.32 -1.97
N PRO A 94 10.47 -4.12 -0.66
CA PRO A 94 9.49 -4.64 0.30
C PRO A 94 8.11 -3.99 0.13
N VAL A 95 7.04 -4.76 0.36
CA VAL A 95 5.65 -4.25 0.29
C VAL A 95 5.37 -3.10 1.24
N SER A 96 6.07 -3.03 2.38
CA SER A 96 5.95 -1.90 3.30
C SER A 96 6.37 -0.58 2.65
N VAL A 97 7.40 -0.61 1.79
CA VAL A 97 7.84 0.58 1.05
C VAL A 97 6.76 1.05 0.09
N TRP A 98 6.06 0.13 -0.60
CA TRP A 98 4.92 0.47 -1.44
C TRP A 98 3.79 1.13 -0.64
N ILE A 99 3.41 0.53 0.50
CA ILE A 99 2.36 1.06 1.38
C ILE A 99 2.72 2.47 1.86
N ASP A 100 3.95 2.66 2.35
CA ASP A 100 4.44 3.96 2.81
C ASP A 100 4.51 4.97 1.66
N PHE A 101 4.90 4.54 0.46
CA PHE A 101 4.98 5.39 -0.71
C PHE A 101 3.60 5.92 -1.12
N VAL A 102 2.59 5.05 -1.22
CA VAL A 102 1.22 5.47 -1.55
C VAL A 102 0.65 6.40 -0.46
N ALA A 103 0.95 6.12 0.81
CA ALA A 103 0.49 6.94 1.94
C ALA A 103 1.21 8.30 2.05
N ALA A 104 2.42 8.43 1.49
CA ALA A 104 3.25 9.63 1.61
C ALA A 104 2.87 10.77 0.64
N GLN A 105 1.80 10.62 -0.13
CA GLN A 105 1.26 11.66 -1.00
C GLN A 105 1.00 12.98 -0.23
N PRO A 106 1.25 14.15 -0.86
CA PRO A 106 1.60 14.37 -2.27
C PRO A 106 3.12 14.29 -2.58
N HIS A 107 3.96 13.93 -1.61
CA HIS A 107 5.42 13.91 -1.78
C HIS A 107 6.03 12.51 -1.58
N PRO A 108 5.54 11.48 -2.29
CA PRO A 108 5.97 10.09 -2.09
C PRO A 108 7.43 9.88 -2.44
N TRP A 109 7.94 10.59 -3.46
CA TRP A 109 9.33 10.47 -3.88
C TRP A 109 10.31 10.98 -2.82
N SER A 110 10.17 12.22 -2.34
CA SER A 110 11.12 12.78 -1.37
C SER A 110 11.01 12.15 0.02
N ARG A 111 9.83 11.64 0.40
CA ARG A 111 9.61 11.01 1.71
C ARG A 111 9.98 9.54 1.77
N VAL A 112 9.77 8.79 0.70
CA VAL A 112 9.97 7.33 0.67
C VAL A 112 10.85 6.91 -0.49
N GLY A 113 10.55 7.35 -1.71
CA GLY A 113 11.28 6.95 -2.92
C GLY A 113 12.80 7.19 -2.84
N ASN A 114 13.23 8.44 -2.72
CA ASN A 114 14.64 8.81 -2.62
C ASN A 114 15.34 8.19 -1.38
N PRO A 115 14.85 8.33 -0.14
CA PRO A 115 15.55 7.78 1.02
C PRO A 115 15.59 6.25 1.07
N VAL A 116 14.56 5.55 0.56
CA VAL A 116 14.50 4.10 0.65
C VAL A 116 15.03 3.41 -0.61
N LEU A 117 14.70 3.90 -1.80
CA LEU A 117 15.10 3.27 -3.07
C LEU A 117 16.49 3.73 -3.50
N VAL A 118 16.76 5.04 -3.49
CA VAL A 118 18.01 5.61 -3.98
C VAL A 118 19.11 5.53 -2.91
N GLU A 119 18.88 6.10 -1.73
CA GLU A 119 19.87 6.07 -0.64
C GLU A 119 20.03 4.66 -0.06
N GLY A 120 18.94 3.87 -0.05
CA GLY A 120 18.98 2.44 0.26
C GLY A 120 19.67 1.58 -0.80
N ARG A 121 20.10 2.17 -1.93
CA ARG A 121 20.81 1.52 -3.05
C ARG A 121 20.06 0.30 -3.60
N VAL A 122 18.74 0.39 -3.69
CA VAL A 122 17.93 -0.62 -4.36
C VAL A 122 18.34 -0.65 -5.83
N PRO A 123 18.68 -1.83 -6.38
CA PRO A 123 18.96 -1.95 -7.80
C PRO A 123 17.79 -1.43 -8.63
N TYR A 124 18.10 -0.70 -9.70
CA TYR A 124 17.09 -0.15 -10.57
C TYR A 124 17.49 -0.25 -12.04
N ARG A 125 16.47 -0.23 -12.91
CA ARG A 125 16.61 -0.23 -14.35
C ARG A 125 15.66 0.81 -14.95
N LYS A 126 16.18 1.66 -15.83
CA LYS A 126 15.35 2.56 -16.63
C LYS A 126 14.74 1.77 -17.78
N LEU A 127 13.42 1.85 -17.94
CA LEU A 127 12.66 1.17 -18.99
C LEU A 127 12.34 2.08 -20.17
N ARG A 128 12.12 3.37 -19.91
CA ARG A 128 11.84 4.39 -20.92
C ARG A 128 12.51 5.70 -20.54
#